data_AF-A0AAW6JUW3-F1
#
_entry.id   AF-A0AAW6JUW3-F1
#
_cell.length_a   1.000
_cell.length_b   1.000
_cell.length_c   1.000
_cell.angle_alpha   90.00
_cell.angle_beta   90.00
_cell.angle_gamma   90.00
#
_symmetry.space_group_name_H-M   'P 1'
#
loop_
_entity.id
_entity.type
_entity.pdbx_description
1 polymer ?
#
loop_
_entity_poly.entity_id
_entity_poly.type
_entity_poly.pdbx_seq_one_letter_code
_entity_poly.pdbx_strand_id
1 'polypeptide(L)' 'MRVPVISVDNTPLMPTKPSRARRWIKDGSAIGKFDKLGIFYVQLLAESSNTETQEIVLGLDPGKLFSGDGF' A
#
# COMPACT_ATOMS: atom_id res chain seq x y z
N MET A 1 -2.30 -15.17 5.65
CA MET A 1 -2.28 -14.45 4.37
C MET A 1 -2.61 -12.98 4.59
N ARG A 2 -1.82 -12.05 4.05
CA ARG A 2 -2.09 -10.61 4.05
C ARG A 2 -2.53 -10.18 2.65
N VAL A 3 -3.33 -9.12 2.58
CA VAL A 3 -3.72 -8.49 1.31
C VAL A 3 -3.01 -7.14 1.21
N PRO A 4 -2.18 -6.91 0.18
CA PRO A 4 -1.60 -5.61 -0.07
C PRO A 4 -2.67 -4.53 -0.22
N VAL A 5 -2.40 -3.34 0.32
CA VAL A 5 -3.32 -2.20 0.29
C VAL A 5 -2.59 -1.05 -0.39
N ILE A 6 -3.26 -0.40 -1.33
CA ILE A 6 -2.78 0.77 -2.05
C ILE A 6 -3.70 1.95 -1.73
N SER A 7 -3.14 3.13 -1.47
CA SER A 7 -3.92 4.36 -1.25
C SER A 7 -4.55 4.86 -2.56
N VAL A 8 -5.40 5.89 -2.43
CA VAL A 8 -5.97 6.58 -3.61
C VAL A 8 -4.87 7.19 -4.50
N ASP A 9 -3.78 7.65 -3.90
CA ASP A 9 -2.60 8.22 -4.59
C ASP A 9 -1.62 7.18 -5.15
N ASN A 10 -2.00 5.90 -5.15
CA ASN A 10 -1.15 4.77 -5.55
C ASN A 10 0.06 4.50 -4.63
N THR A 11 0.01 4.94 -3.37
CA THR A 11 1.05 4.66 -2.37
C THR A 11 0.80 3.33 -1.66
N PRO A 12 1.79 2.43 -1.52
CA PRO A 12 1.64 1.23 -0.72
C PRO A 12 1.38 1.52 0.77
N LEU A 13 0.39 0.86 1.35
CA LEU A 13 0.02 0.94 2.77
C LEU A 13 0.27 -0.40 3.48
N MET A 14 0.10 -0.40 4.80
CA MET A 14 0.14 -1.61 5.60
C MET A 14 -0.80 -2.70 5.03
N PRO A 15 -0.28 -3.91 4.76
CA PRO A 15 -1.11 -5.01 4.33
C PRO A 15 -2.13 -5.40 5.40
N THR A 16 -3.36 -5.67 4.97
CA THR A 16 -4.48 -5.94 5.87
C THR A 16 -4.88 -7.41 5.91
N LYS A 17 -5.84 -7.75 6.78
CA LYS A 17 -6.49 -9.07 6.81
C LYS A 17 -7.45 -9.21 5.63
N PRO A 18 -7.54 -10.39 4.96
CA PRO A 18 -8.48 -10.60 3.86
C PRO A 18 -9.95 -10.29 4.22
N SER A 19 -10.37 -10.57 5.45
CA SER A 19 -11.71 -10.25 5.94
C SER A 19 -12.00 -8.75 5.92
N ARG A 20 -11.01 -7.91 6.28
CA ARG A 20 -11.13 -6.45 6.25
C ARG A 20 -11.14 -5.91 4.82
N ALA A 21 -10.28 -6.45 3.95
CA ALA A 21 -10.28 -6.10 2.52
C ALA A 21 -11.64 -6.38 1.85
N ARG A 22 -12.23 -7.55 2.10
CA ARG A 22 -13.57 -7.89 1.59
C ARG A 22 -14.65 -6.95 2.10
N ARG A 23 -14.60 -6.55 3.38
CA ARG A 23 -15.53 -5.59 3.94
C ARG A 23 -15.42 -4.23 3.24
N TRP A 24 -14.22 -3.70 3.02
CA TRP A 24 -14.04 -2.46 2.28
C TRP A 24 -14.60 -2.51 0.85
N ILE A 25 -14.42 -3.64 0.15
CA ILE A 25 -15.01 -3.82 -1.19
C ILE A 25 -16.53 -3.83 -1.11
N LYS A 26 -17.11 -4.57 -0.16
CA LYS A 26 -18.56 -4.65 0.05
C LYS A 26 -19.16 -3.29 0.40
N ASP A 27 -18.46 -2.52 1.24
CA ASP A 27 -18.89 -1.20 1.72
C ASP A 27 -18.61 -0.09 0.67
N GLY A 28 -18.06 -0.42 -0.50
CA GLY A 28 -17.73 0.56 -1.54
C GLY A 28 -16.57 1.51 -1.17
N SER A 29 -15.77 1.15 -0.17
CA SER A 29 -14.61 1.93 0.30
C SER A 29 -13.30 1.58 -0.42
N ALA A 30 -13.25 0.43 -1.11
CA ALA A 30 -12.09 -0.03 -1.85
C ALA A 30 -12.48 -0.84 -3.09
N ILE A 31 -11.55 -0.99 -4.03
CA ILE A 31 -11.68 -1.86 -5.20
C ILE A 31 -10.60 -2.93 -5.20
N GLY A 32 -10.98 -4.17 -5.54
CA GLY A 32 -10.04 -5.27 -5.74
C GLY A 32 -9.38 -5.18 -7.12
N LYS A 33 -8.08 -5.40 -7.19
CA LYS A 33 -7.28 -5.37 -8.41
C LYS A 33 -6.25 -6.50 -8.43
N PHE A 34 -5.70 -6.74 -9.61
CA PHE A 34 -4.54 -7.62 -9.82
C PHE A 34 -3.41 -6.83 -10.45
N ASP A 35 -2.18 -7.07 -10.01
CA ASP A 35 -1.01 -6.50 -10.65
C ASP A 35 -0.60 -7.31 -11.90
N LYS A 36 0.49 -6.88 -12.55
CA LYS A 36 1.02 -7.57 -13.74
C LYS A 36 1.51 -9.00 -13.45
N LEU A 37 1.77 -9.34 -12.19
CA LEU A 37 2.19 -10.67 -11.73
C LEU A 37 1.00 -11.53 -11.31
N GLY A 38 -0.25 -11.03 -11.42
CA GLY A 38 -1.45 -11.74 -11.00
C GLY A 38 -1.66 -11.73 -9.48
N ILE A 39 -0.99 -10.86 -8.74
CA ILE A 39 -1.15 -10.73 -7.29
C ILE A 39 -2.37 -9.86 -7.00
N PHE A 40 -3.29 -10.39 -6.20
CA PHE A 40 -4.46 -9.65 -5.75
C PHE A 40 -4.09 -8.59 -4.69
N TYR A 41 -4.59 -7.39 -4.85
CA TYR A 41 -4.51 -6.30 -3.88
C TYR A 41 -5.79 -5.47 -3.85
N VAL A 42 -5.93 -4.59 -2.86
CA VAL A 42 -7.04 -3.62 -2.80
C VAL A 42 -6.53 -2.19 -2.88
N GLN A 43 -7.22 -1.34 -3.64
CA GLN A 43 -6.99 0.10 -3.68
C GLN A 43 -8.12 0.83 -2.97
N LEU A 44 -7.79 1.70 -2.02
CA LEU A 44 -8.77 2.53 -1.31
C LEU A 44 -9.32 3.62 -2.22
N LEU A 45 -10.60 3.94 -2.08
CA LEU A 45 -11.28 4.99 -2.85
C LEU A 45 -11.33 6.34 -2.14
N ALA A 46 -10.95 6.38 -0.87
CA ALA A 46 -10.84 7.58 -0.06
C ALA A 46 -9.54 7.54 0.73
N GLU A 47 -9.08 8.70 1.18
CA GLU A 47 -7.91 8.79 2.06
C GLU A 47 -8.11 7.90 3.29
N SER A 48 -7.11 7.08 3.60
CA SER A 48 -7.13 6.28 4.81
C SER A 48 -6.96 7.20 6.01
N SER A 49 -7.99 7.34 6.85
CA SER A 49 -7.91 8.08 8.12
C SER A 49 -6.99 7.42 9.17
N ASN A 50 -6.38 6.28 8.83
CA ASN A 50 -5.63 5.45 9.75
C ASN A 50 -4.34 4.98 9.08
N THR A 51 -3.39 5.89 9.00
CA THR A 51 -2.01 5.66 8.58
C THR A 51 -1.21 5.14 9.77
N GLU A 52 -1.67 4.05 10.39
CA GLU A 52 -0.76 3.27 11.25
C GLU A 52 0.25 2.61 10.31
N THR A 53 1.33 3.32 10.00
CA THR A 53 2.54 2.77 9.45
C THR A 53 3.25 2.00 10.56
N GLN A 54 3.98 0.95 10.20
CA GLN A 54 4.83 0.28 11.16
C GLN A 54 6.03 1.21 11.30
N GLU A 55 6.22 1.81 12.47
CA GLU A 55 7.53 2.32 12.87
C GLU A 55 8.46 1.10 12.96
N ILE A 56 9.06 0.72 11.84
CA ILE A 56 10.36 0.07 11.90
C ILE A 56 11.34 1.23 12.02
N VAL A 57 11.62 1.64 13.26
CA VAL A 57 12.79 2.43 13.60
C VAL A 57 14.01 1.57 13.29
N LEU A 58 14.51 1.69 12.06
CA LEU A 58 15.90 1.41 11.74
C LEU A 58 16.42 2.72 11.17
N GLY A 59 17.00 3.52 12.06
CA GLY A 59 17.57 4.81 11.70
C GLY A 59 18.64 4.62 10.64
N LEU A 60 18.37 5.08 9.43
CA LEU A 60 19.31 5.56 8.43
C LEU A 60 18.49 6.41 7.46
N ASP A 61 18.40 7.70 7.75
CA ASP A 61 18.34 8.70 6.67
C ASP A 61 19.68 8.64 5.93
N PRO A 62 19.65 8.42 4.62
CA PRO A 62 20.50 9.23 3.80
C PRO A 62 19.61 9.89 2.76
N GLY A 63 19.39 11.19 2.93
CA GLY A 63 19.26 12.04 1.77
C GLY A 63 20.36 11.70 0.77
N LYS A 64 20.04 10.92 -0.26
CA LYS A 64 20.86 10.77 -1.45
C LYS A 64 19.99 11.12 -2.64
N LEU A 65 20.10 12.40 -2.97
CA LEU A 65 19.84 12.96 -4.29
C LEU A 65 20.35 12.01 -5.38
N PHE A 66 19.51 11.83 -6.38
CA PHE A 66 19.81 11.36 -7.72
C PHE A 66 21.21 11.77 -8.22
N SER A 67 21.93 10.78 -8.76
CA SER A 67 22.82 10.82 -9.93
C SER A 67 23.11 9.34 -10.20
N GLY A 68 22.61 8.71 -11.25
CA GLY A 68 22.92 9.05 -12.64
C GLY A 68 24.16 8.24 -13.03
N ASP A 69 23.97 7.31 -13.95
CA ASP A 69 24.83 6.18 -14.31
C ASP A 69 26.31 6.50 -14.63
N GLY A 70 27.15 5.48 -14.45
CA GLY A 70 28.55 5.49 -14.82
C GLY A 70 28.79 5.52 -16.34
N PHE A 71 29.84 6.24 -16.72
CA PHE A 71 30.91 5.87 -17.65
C PHE A 71 32.14 6.74 -17.33
#